data_AF-A0A972U212-F1
#
_entry.id   AF-A0A972U212-F1
#
_cell.length_a   1.000
_cell.length_b   1.000
_cell.length_c   1.000
_cell.angle_alpha   90.00
_cell.angle_beta   90.00
_cell.angle_gamma   90.00
#
_symmetry.space_group_name_H-M   'P 1'
#
loop_
_entity.id
_entity.type
_entity.pdbx_description
1 polymer ?
#
loop_
_entity_poly.entity_id
_entity_poly.type
_entity_poly.pdbx_seq_one_letter_code
_entity_poly.pdbx_strand_id
1 'polypeptide(L)'
;MAHEVSSAQPDVPATSRRQRALARLSGSRGTPPELEPVLRKLRQFHPKADRQVVIRAYEVAAESHKDQLRRSGDPYITHPVAVAGILAELGMTAPTLAAALLHDTVEDTPYSLDSLREDFGDEIARLVDGVTKLDKVKYGDASTAETVRKMVVAMARDIRVLVIKLADRLHNMRTMKFMP
;
A
#
# COMPACT_ATOMS: atom_id res chain seq x y z
N MET A 1 -30.09 13.02 -49.07
CA MET A 1 -29.42 13.52 -47.85
C MET A 1 -29.30 12.36 -46.89
N ALA A 2 -28.19 11.62 -47.00
CA ALA A 2 -27.82 10.56 -46.07
C ALA A 2 -26.97 11.19 -44.97
N HIS A 3 -27.36 11.04 -43.71
CA HIS A 3 -26.52 11.35 -42.57
C HIS A 3 -26.02 10.04 -41.98
N GLU A 4 -24.78 9.69 -42.32
CA GLU A 4 -23.95 8.78 -41.52
C GLU A 4 -23.64 9.45 -40.18
N VAL A 5 -23.93 8.76 -39.07
CA VAL A 5 -23.44 9.14 -37.75
C VAL A 5 -22.28 8.23 -37.42
N SER A 6 -21.08 8.80 -37.53
CA SER A 6 -19.80 8.20 -37.18
C SER A 6 -19.50 8.37 -35.68
N SER A 7 -18.96 7.29 -35.11
CA SER A 7 -17.96 7.19 -34.03
C SER A 7 -18.20 7.85 -32.66
N ALA A 8 -18.13 7.04 -31.59
CA ALA A 8 -16.91 6.95 -30.75
C ALA A 8 -17.11 5.90 -29.63
N GLN A 9 -16.29 4.84 -29.62
CA GLN A 9 -16.08 4.02 -28.43
C GLN A 9 -14.98 4.66 -27.57
N PRO A 10 -15.05 4.60 -26.22
CA PRO A 10 -13.99 5.15 -25.39
C PRO A 10 -12.76 4.22 -25.37
N ASP A 11 -11.61 4.80 -25.68
CA ASP A 11 -10.28 4.20 -25.53
C ASP A 11 -9.98 3.89 -24.05
N VAL A 12 -9.79 2.60 -23.74
CA VAL A 12 -9.30 2.15 -22.43
C VAL A 12 -7.77 2.10 -22.48
N PRO A 13 -7.01 2.82 -21.63
CA PRO A 13 -5.57 2.92 -21.76
C PRO A 13 -4.85 1.59 -21.45
N ALA A 14 -3.87 1.28 -22.29
CA ALA A 14 -3.15 0.00 -22.39
C ALA A 14 -2.07 -0.22 -21.29
N THR A 15 -2.37 0.08 -20.02
CA THR A 15 -1.35 -0.02 -18.93
C THR A 15 -1.28 -1.41 -18.28
N SER A 16 -2.24 -2.31 -18.54
CA SER A 16 -2.37 -3.56 -17.76
C SER A 16 -1.51 -4.75 -18.21
N ARG A 17 -0.81 -4.72 -19.36
CA ARG A 17 -0.05 -5.91 -19.83
C ARG A 17 1.40 -5.98 -19.37
N ARG A 18 2.08 -4.84 -19.15
CA ARG A 18 3.51 -4.83 -18.79
C ARG A 18 3.77 -5.18 -17.32
N GLN A 19 2.88 -4.77 -16.41
CA GLN A 19 3.00 -5.10 -14.98
C GLN A 19 2.76 -6.60 -14.71
N ARG A 20 1.81 -7.22 -15.43
CA ARG A 20 1.50 -8.66 -15.33
C ARG A 20 2.66 -9.59 -15.71
N ALA A 21 3.60 -9.14 -16.53
CA ALA A 21 4.78 -9.93 -16.89
C ALA A 21 5.75 -10.10 -15.71
N LEU A 22 5.85 -9.12 -14.82
CA LEU A 22 6.79 -9.13 -13.70
C LEU A 22 6.34 -10.06 -12.55
N ALA A 23 5.03 -10.16 -12.31
CA ALA A 23 4.47 -11.08 -11.31
C ALA A 23 4.77 -12.57 -11.62
N ARG A 24 5.07 -12.91 -12.88
CA ARG A 24 5.37 -14.28 -13.34
C ARG A 24 6.86 -14.55 -13.59
N LEU A 25 7.72 -13.52 -13.52
CA LEU A 25 9.15 -13.63 -13.87
C LEU A 25 10.11 -13.59 -12.68
N SER A 26 9.63 -13.59 -11.43
CA SER A 26 10.51 -13.61 -10.26
C SER A 26 11.02 -15.03 -9.96
N GLY A 27 11.96 -15.49 -10.78
CA GLY A 27 12.88 -16.55 -10.37
C GLY A 27 13.76 -16.01 -9.24
N SER A 28 13.64 -16.61 -8.05
CA SER A 28 14.45 -16.43 -6.82
C SER A 28 15.51 -15.31 -6.88
N ARG A 29 15.07 -14.04 -6.90
CA ARG A 29 15.93 -12.94 -6.46
C ARG A 29 15.94 -12.97 -4.93
N GLY A 30 17.13 -12.93 -4.34
CA GLY A 30 17.29 -13.00 -2.89
C GLY A 30 16.49 -11.92 -2.15
N THR A 31 16.24 -12.13 -0.86
CA THR A 31 15.54 -11.14 -0.02
C THR A 31 16.26 -9.78 -0.10
N PRO A 32 15.55 -8.67 -0.37
CA PRO A 32 16.09 -7.33 -0.25
C PRO A 32 16.66 -7.08 1.16
N PRO A 33 17.90 -6.57 1.32
CA PRO A 33 18.54 -6.40 2.62
C PRO A 33 17.70 -5.60 3.64
N GLU A 34 17.04 -4.54 3.17
CA GLU A 34 16.17 -3.67 3.96
C GLU A 34 14.89 -4.38 4.45
N LEU A 35 14.44 -5.44 3.76
CA LEU A 35 13.26 -6.21 4.14
C LEU A 35 13.59 -7.37 5.09
N GLU A 36 14.86 -7.79 5.18
CA GLU A 36 15.27 -8.92 6.03
C GLU A 36 14.88 -8.75 7.51
N PRO A 37 15.01 -7.55 8.15
CA PRO A 37 14.53 -7.35 9.51
C PRO A 37 13.04 -7.63 9.68
N VAL A 38 12.22 -7.19 8.72
CA VAL A 38 10.77 -7.41 8.69
C VAL A 38 10.48 -8.91 8.57
N LEU A 39 11.10 -9.60 7.61
CA LEU A 39 10.89 -11.03 7.41
C LEU A 39 11.37 -11.88 8.57
N ARG A 40 12.46 -11.48 9.24
CA ARG A 40 12.95 -12.15 10.44
C ARG A 40 11.92 -12.08 11.57
N LYS A 41 11.32 -10.91 11.79
CA LYS A 41 10.26 -10.72 12.80
C LYS A 41 8.98 -11.46 12.43
N LEU A 42 8.59 -11.43 11.15
CA LEU A 42 7.47 -12.23 10.66
C LEU A 42 7.68 -13.72 10.93
N ARG A 43 8.88 -14.26 10.66
CA ARG A 43 9.22 -15.66 10.95
C ARG A 43 9.20 -15.97 12.45
N GLN A 44 9.59 -15.01 13.29
CA GLN A 44 9.59 -15.16 14.74
C GLN A 44 8.16 -15.28 15.30
N PHE A 45 7.25 -14.41 14.89
CA PHE A 45 5.87 -14.39 15.38
C PHE A 45 4.94 -15.35 14.63
N HIS A 46 5.16 -15.54 13.33
CA HIS A 46 4.33 -16.35 12.43
C HIS A 46 5.20 -17.29 11.57
N PRO A 47 5.74 -18.39 12.13
CA PRO A 47 6.66 -19.29 11.42
C PRO A 47 6.09 -19.93 10.14
N LYS A 48 4.76 -20.04 10.06
CA LYS A 48 4.02 -20.64 8.93
C LYS A 48 3.49 -19.61 7.93
N ALA A 49 3.75 -18.32 8.13
CA ALA A 49 3.25 -17.29 7.23
C ALA A 49 3.90 -17.40 5.85
N ASP A 50 3.12 -17.13 4.80
CA ASP A 50 3.67 -16.95 3.46
C ASP A 50 4.51 -15.67 3.43
N ARG A 51 5.82 -15.82 3.34
CA ARG A 51 6.76 -14.69 3.23
C ARG A 51 6.79 -14.12 1.82
N GLN A 52 6.38 -14.90 0.82
CA GLN A 52 6.42 -14.48 -0.58
C GLN A 52 5.46 -13.33 -0.85
N VAL A 53 4.29 -13.30 -0.18
CA VAL A 53 3.37 -12.15 -0.32
C VAL A 53 4.01 -10.83 0.13
N VAL A 54 4.83 -10.85 1.17
CA VAL A 54 5.52 -9.65 1.69
C VAL A 54 6.67 -9.24 0.77
N ILE A 55 7.41 -10.22 0.23
CA ILE A 55 8.49 -9.95 -0.75
C ILE A 55 7.89 -9.35 -2.03
N ARG A 56 6.83 -9.93 -2.59
CA ARG A 56 6.15 -9.39 -3.78
C ARG A 56 5.58 -8.00 -3.52
N ALA A 57 5.01 -7.76 -2.34
CA ALA A 57 4.51 -6.44 -1.96
C ALA A 57 5.63 -5.39 -1.93
N TYR A 58 6.80 -5.75 -1.39
CA TYR A 58 7.98 -4.91 -1.44
C TYR A 58 8.42 -4.62 -2.88
N GLU A 59 8.51 -5.63 -3.75
CA GLU A 59 8.94 -5.45 -5.15
C GLU A 59 8.00 -4.50 -5.90
N VAL A 60 6.68 -4.64 -5.72
CA VAL A 60 5.68 -3.76 -6.32
C VAL A 60 5.81 -2.34 -5.77
N ALA A 61 5.98 -2.16 -4.46
CA ALA A 61 6.15 -0.85 -3.86
C ALA A 61 7.45 -0.17 -4.33
N ALA A 62 8.56 -0.92 -4.37
CA ALA A 62 9.85 -0.41 -4.81
C ALA A 62 9.82 0.05 -6.28
N GLU A 63 9.18 -0.73 -7.16
CA GLU A 63 9.01 -0.35 -8.57
C GLU A 63 8.06 0.84 -8.73
N SER A 64 6.95 0.87 -7.98
CA SER A 64 5.94 1.94 -8.08
C SER A 64 6.50 3.30 -7.62
N HIS A 65 7.41 3.28 -6.65
CA HIS A 65 8.04 4.48 -6.10
C HIS A 65 9.50 4.69 -6.53
N LYS A 66 9.98 4.00 -7.57
CA LYS A 66 11.40 4.00 -7.97
C LYS A 66 11.97 5.38 -8.30
N ASP A 67 11.12 6.26 -8.85
CA ASP A 67 11.49 7.62 -9.26
C ASP A 67 11.13 8.66 -8.19
N GLN A 68 10.68 8.22 -7.02
CA GLN A 68 10.24 9.08 -5.92
C GLN A 68 11.28 9.12 -4.80
N LEU A 69 11.55 10.35 -4.35
CA LEU A 69 12.42 10.61 -3.20
C LEU A 69 11.61 11.16 -2.03
N ARG A 70 12.04 10.83 -0.81
CA ARG A 70 11.58 11.47 0.43
C ARG A 70 12.09 12.91 0.45
N ARG A 71 11.48 13.74 1.30
CA ARG A 71 11.98 15.10 1.59
C ARG A 71 13.42 15.13 2.14
N SER A 72 13.88 14.02 2.74
CA SER A 72 15.27 13.85 3.19
C SER A 72 16.27 13.57 2.06
N GLY A 73 15.80 13.26 0.84
CA GLY A 73 16.63 12.83 -0.29
C GLY A 73 16.79 11.31 -0.42
N ASP A 74 16.31 10.52 0.55
CA ASP A 74 16.36 9.06 0.49
C ASP A 74 15.30 8.48 -0.47
N PRO A 75 15.51 7.27 -1.02
CA PRO A 75 14.48 6.57 -1.80
C PRO A 75 13.16 6.42 -1.03
N TYR A 76 12.02 6.64 -1.69
CA TYR A 76 10.70 6.60 -1.03
C TYR A 76 10.40 5.26 -0.36
N ILE A 77 10.87 4.14 -0.93
CA ILE A 77 10.69 2.79 -0.40
C ILE A 77 11.14 2.61 1.06
N THR A 78 12.03 3.48 1.55
CA THR A 78 12.43 3.51 2.96
C THR A 78 11.27 3.78 3.92
N HIS A 79 10.24 4.52 3.50
CA HIS A 79 9.05 4.79 4.31
C HIS A 79 8.19 3.54 4.49
N PRO A 80 7.66 2.90 3.43
CA PRO A 80 6.83 1.70 3.59
C PRO A 80 7.56 0.56 4.31
N VAL A 81 8.87 0.39 4.09
CA VAL A 81 9.67 -0.62 4.80
C VAL A 81 9.74 -0.33 6.31
N ALA A 82 9.94 0.93 6.71
CA ALA A 82 9.97 1.29 8.13
C ALA A 82 8.61 1.11 8.81
N VAL A 83 7.51 1.47 8.14
CA VAL A 83 6.14 1.22 8.64
C VAL A 83 5.89 -0.28 8.81
N ALA A 84 6.25 -1.10 7.82
CA ALA A 84 6.18 -2.56 7.92
C ALA A 84 7.07 -3.10 9.05
N GLY A 85 8.23 -2.51 9.30
CA GLY A 85 9.11 -2.84 10.43
C GLY A 85 8.44 -2.64 11.78
N ILE A 86 7.80 -1.48 12.01
CA ILE A 86 7.04 -1.20 13.23
C ILE A 86 5.93 -2.26 13.43
N LEU A 87 5.18 -2.57 12.37
CA LEU A 87 4.11 -3.57 12.45
C LEU A 87 4.64 -4.99 12.69
N ALA A 88 5.80 -5.33 12.14
CA ALA A 88 6.43 -6.62 12.37
C ALA A 88 6.94 -6.76 13.82
N GLU A 89 7.40 -5.67 14.44
CA GLU A 89 7.72 -5.64 15.88
C GLU A 89 6.49 -5.88 16.76
N LEU A 90 5.32 -5.41 16.32
CA LEU A 90 4.03 -5.66 16.97
C LEU A 90 3.46 -7.06 16.69
N GLY A 91 4.17 -7.91 15.93
CA GLY A 91 3.74 -9.27 15.61
C GLY A 91 2.59 -9.34 14.61
N MET A 92 2.47 -8.37 13.71
CA MET A 92 1.42 -8.36 12.69
C MET A 92 1.62 -9.44 11.62
N THR A 93 0.51 -9.87 11.01
CA THR A 93 0.47 -10.96 10.02
C THR A 93 0.98 -10.54 8.64
N ALA A 94 1.34 -11.50 7.80
CA ALA A 94 1.84 -11.23 6.44
C ALA A 94 0.90 -10.35 5.58
N PRO A 95 -0.44 -10.53 5.56
CA PRO A 95 -1.34 -9.62 4.84
C PRO A 95 -1.27 -8.17 5.33
N THR A 96 -1.11 -7.97 6.64
CA THR A 96 -0.97 -6.62 7.24
C THR A 96 0.36 -5.98 6.84
N LEU A 97 1.45 -6.75 6.85
CA LEU A 97 2.77 -6.25 6.44
C LEU A 97 2.78 -5.93 4.94
N ALA A 98 2.16 -6.77 4.11
CA ALA A 98 1.99 -6.50 2.68
C ALA A 98 1.17 -5.24 2.43
N ALA A 99 0.04 -5.07 3.13
CA ALA A 99 -0.78 -3.87 3.04
C ALA A 99 0.00 -2.61 3.47
N ALA A 100 0.84 -2.70 4.52
CA ALA A 100 1.69 -1.59 4.95
C ALA A 100 2.76 -1.22 3.92
N LEU A 101 3.33 -2.19 3.20
CA LEU A 101 4.27 -1.91 2.11
C LEU A 101 3.58 -1.22 0.92
N LEU A 102 2.29 -1.48 0.72
CA LEU A 102 1.50 -1.02 -0.43
C LEU A 102 0.59 0.17 -0.12
N HIS A 103 0.57 0.69 1.11
CA HIS A 103 -0.47 1.64 1.52
C HIS A 103 -0.48 2.95 0.72
N ASP A 104 0.70 3.43 0.32
CA ASP A 104 0.87 4.65 -0.49
C ASP A 104 0.90 4.38 -2.00
N THR A 105 0.96 3.12 -2.45
CA THR A 105 1.09 2.83 -3.88
C THR A 105 -0.17 3.22 -4.65
N VAL A 106 -1.35 3.01 -4.06
CA VAL A 106 -2.64 3.37 -4.68
C VAL A 106 -2.90 4.88 -4.64
N GLU A 107 -2.27 5.60 -3.71
CA GLU A 107 -2.48 7.05 -3.54
C GLU A 107 -1.48 7.87 -4.37
N ASP A 108 -0.20 7.52 -4.33
CA ASP A 108 0.88 8.32 -4.89
C ASP A 108 1.35 7.84 -6.27
N THR A 109 0.86 6.71 -6.75
CA THR A 109 1.32 6.09 -8.01
C THR A 109 0.15 5.69 -8.92
N PRO A 110 0.40 5.39 -10.21
CA PRO A 110 -0.65 4.91 -11.13
C PRO A 110 -1.20 3.50 -10.82
N TYR A 111 -0.74 2.84 -9.77
CA TYR A 111 -1.18 1.48 -9.41
C TYR A 111 -2.62 1.50 -8.87
N SER A 112 -3.53 0.78 -9.53
CA SER A 112 -4.96 0.82 -9.18
C SER A 112 -5.33 -0.18 -8.10
N LEU A 113 -6.44 0.11 -7.39
CA LEU A 113 -7.00 -0.82 -6.40
C LEU A 113 -7.44 -2.16 -7.02
N ASP A 114 -7.86 -2.14 -8.30
CA ASP A 114 -8.23 -3.36 -9.02
C ASP A 114 -7.01 -4.21 -9.35
N SER A 115 -5.90 -3.60 -9.80
CA SER A 115 -4.63 -4.31 -9.98
C SER A 115 -4.13 -4.89 -8.66
N LEU A 116 -4.23 -4.12 -7.55
CA LEU A 116 -3.87 -4.61 -6.21
C LEU A 116 -4.70 -5.84 -5.82
N ARG A 117 -6.01 -5.81 -6.09
CA ARG A 117 -6.92 -6.93 -5.81
C ARG A 117 -6.58 -8.16 -6.66
N GLU A 118 -6.24 -7.98 -7.93
CA GLU A 118 -5.81 -9.08 -8.81
C GLU A 118 -4.48 -9.70 -8.35
N ASP A 119 -3.52 -8.88 -7.94
CA ASP A 119 -2.17 -9.33 -7.61
C ASP A 119 -2.05 -9.92 -6.18
N PHE A 120 -2.82 -9.40 -5.22
CA PHE A 120 -2.68 -9.72 -3.79
C PHE A 120 -3.97 -10.24 -3.13
N GLY A 121 -5.09 -10.20 -3.83
CA GLY A 121 -6.39 -10.66 -3.34
C GLY A 121 -7.18 -9.64 -2.53
N ASP A 122 -8.43 -9.98 -2.24
CA ASP A 122 -9.41 -9.10 -1.61
C ASP A 122 -9.05 -8.63 -0.20
N GLU A 123 -8.29 -9.43 0.55
CA GLU A 123 -7.92 -9.07 1.93
C GLU A 123 -6.97 -7.88 1.95
N ILE A 124 -5.84 -7.97 1.23
CA ILE A 124 -4.83 -6.91 1.17
C ILE A 124 -5.41 -5.67 0.50
N ALA A 125 -6.18 -5.84 -0.58
CA ALA A 125 -6.85 -4.74 -1.25
C ALA A 125 -7.80 -3.97 -0.32
N ARG A 126 -8.59 -4.67 0.51
CA ARG A 126 -9.47 -4.02 1.49
C ARG A 126 -8.70 -3.26 2.57
N LEU A 127 -7.56 -3.80 3.01
CA LEU A 127 -6.70 -3.11 3.99
C LEU A 127 -6.15 -1.81 3.41
N VAL A 128 -5.57 -1.86 2.21
CA VAL A 128 -5.00 -0.67 1.54
C VAL A 128 -6.08 0.37 1.24
N ASP A 129 -7.22 -0.04 0.66
CA ASP A 129 -8.37 0.85 0.43
C ASP A 129 -8.86 1.51 1.73
N GLY A 130 -8.90 0.75 2.83
CA GLY A 130 -9.22 1.27 4.14
C GLY A 130 -8.26 2.37 4.61
N VAL A 131 -6.94 2.15 4.44
CA VAL A 131 -5.91 3.12 4.83
C VAL A 131 -6.00 4.40 3.97
N THR A 132 -6.03 4.26 2.65
CA THR A 132 -6.14 5.39 1.71
C THR A 132 -7.42 6.21 1.94
N LYS A 133 -8.54 5.56 2.26
CA LYS A 133 -9.79 6.28 2.57
C LYS A 133 -9.70 7.07 3.86
N LEU A 134 -8.99 6.57 4.88
CA LEU A 134 -8.80 7.30 6.13
C LEU A 134 -7.98 8.58 5.93
N ASP A 135 -7.02 8.60 5.01
CA ASP A 135 -6.29 9.83 4.66
C ASP A 135 -7.15 10.88 3.98
N LYS A 136 -8.12 10.42 3.18
CA LYS A 136 -9.08 11.28 2.46
C LYS A 136 -10.21 11.80 3.34
N VAL A 137 -10.38 11.31 4.56
CA VAL A 137 -11.30 11.92 5.54
C VAL A 137 -10.68 13.23 6.03
N LYS A 138 -10.66 14.24 5.16
CA LYS A 138 -10.36 15.61 5.55
C LYS A 138 -11.53 16.19 6.32
N TYR A 139 -11.20 16.84 7.42
CA TYR A 139 -12.05 17.67 8.26
C TYR A 139 -12.61 18.85 7.45
N GLY A 140 -13.66 18.62 6.66
CA GLY A 140 -14.47 19.70 6.06
C GLY A 140 -15.66 20.06 6.95
N ASP A 141 -16.47 21.03 6.52
CA ASP A 141 -17.68 21.60 7.18
C ASP A 141 -18.78 20.60 7.61
N ALA A 142 -18.52 19.29 7.52
CA ALA A 142 -19.34 18.26 8.13
C ALA A 142 -19.29 18.36 9.66
N SER A 143 -20.44 18.16 10.31
CA SER A 143 -20.48 18.11 11.78
C SER A 143 -19.45 17.09 12.29
N THR A 144 -18.75 17.42 13.37
CA THR A 144 -17.74 16.55 14.00
C THR A 144 -18.27 15.13 14.20
N ALA A 145 -19.58 14.97 14.45
CA ALA A 145 -20.26 13.68 14.60
C ALA A 145 -20.31 12.84 13.31
N GLU A 146 -20.50 13.44 12.13
CA GLU A 146 -20.57 12.69 10.86
C GLU A 146 -19.18 12.24 10.38
N THR A 147 -18.17 13.08 10.57
CA THR A 147 -16.76 12.75 10.30
C THR A 147 -16.29 11.62 11.22
N VAL A 148 -16.57 11.72 12.53
CA VAL A 148 -16.28 10.64 13.49
C VAL A 148 -17.05 9.37 13.13
N ARG A 149 -18.32 9.46 12.72
CA ARG A 149 -19.10 8.29 12.30
C ARG A 149 -18.53 7.62 11.05
N LYS A 150 -18.09 8.39 10.04
CA LYS A 150 -17.45 7.85 8.82
C LYS A 150 -16.09 7.21 9.13
N MET A 151 -15.29 7.83 9.99
CA MET A 151 -14.04 7.24 10.49
C MET A 151 -14.32 5.93 11.25
N VAL A 152 -15.25 5.93 12.20
CA VAL A 152 -15.63 4.74 12.98
C VAL A 152 -16.17 3.63 12.08
N VAL A 153 -16.98 3.93 11.06
CA VAL A 153 -17.51 2.92 10.12
C VAL A 153 -16.41 2.35 9.20
N ALA A 154 -15.46 3.18 8.76
CA ALA A 154 -14.29 2.73 8.01
C ALA A 154 -13.37 1.85 8.88
N MET A 155 -13.22 2.19 10.16
CA MET A 155 -12.42 1.47 11.15
C MET A 155 -13.09 0.21 11.72
N ALA A 156 -14.42 0.16 11.76
CA ALA A 156 -15.19 -0.91 12.40
C ALA A 156 -15.13 -2.25 11.65
N ARG A 157 -14.68 -2.25 10.39
CA ARG A 157 -14.62 -3.47 9.58
C ARG A 157 -13.30 -4.23 9.74
N ASP A 158 -12.20 -3.54 10.02
CA ASP A 158 -10.90 -4.17 10.24
C ASP A 158 -9.95 -3.28 11.07
N ILE A 159 -9.69 -3.69 12.31
CA ILE A 159 -8.80 -2.96 13.23
C ILE A 159 -7.37 -2.81 12.68
N ARG A 160 -6.94 -3.70 11.77
CA ARG A 160 -5.60 -3.66 11.18
C ARG A 160 -5.37 -2.38 10.37
N VAL A 161 -6.43 -1.81 9.78
CA VAL A 161 -6.37 -0.51 9.08
C VAL A 161 -5.93 0.61 10.02
N LEU A 162 -6.50 0.67 11.22
CA LEU A 162 -6.12 1.65 12.24
C LEU A 162 -4.66 1.47 12.66
N VAL A 163 -4.23 0.23 12.89
CA VAL A 163 -2.88 -0.06 13.36
C VAL A 163 -1.84 0.33 12.29
N ILE A 164 -2.12 0.05 11.01
CA ILE A 164 -1.27 0.51 9.90
C ILE A 164 -1.17 2.03 9.94
N LYS A 165 -2.29 2.73 10.11
CA LYS A 165 -2.29 4.19 10.13
C LYS A 165 -1.51 4.80 11.30
N LEU A 166 -1.62 4.20 12.48
CA LEU A 166 -0.84 4.62 13.65
C LEU A 166 0.65 4.39 13.43
N ALA A 167 1.04 3.27 12.81
CA ALA A 167 2.44 2.99 12.47
C ALA A 167 3.00 3.98 11.45
N ASP A 168 2.22 4.32 10.42
CA ASP A 168 2.55 5.38 9.46
C ASP A 168 2.77 6.73 10.18
N ARG A 169 1.78 7.18 10.97
CA ARG A 169 1.89 8.45 11.71
C ARG A 169 3.08 8.45 12.67
N LEU A 170 3.35 7.34 13.35
CA LEU A 170 4.51 7.20 14.22
C LEU A 170 5.83 7.36 13.46
N HIS A 171 5.98 6.73 12.30
CA HIS A 171 7.18 6.86 11.47
C HIS A 171 7.33 8.27 10.91
N ASN A 172 6.23 8.88 10.46
CA ASN A 172 6.20 10.26 10.04
C ASN A 172 6.66 11.20 11.18
N MET A 173 6.15 11.01 12.40
CA MET A 173 6.59 11.77 13.58
C MET A 173 8.09 11.59 13.89
N ARG A 174 8.62 10.37 13.75
CA ARG A 174 10.06 10.08 13.95
C ARG A 174 10.95 10.73 12.90
N THR A 175 10.42 11.02 11.71
CA THR A 175 11.16 11.60 10.58
C THR A 175 10.90 13.09 10.37
N MET A 176 10.12 13.75 11.24
CA MET A 176 9.84 15.20 11.19
C MET A 176 11.08 16.10 11.35
N LYS A 177 12.23 15.58 11.79
CA LYS A 177 13.47 16.36 11.89
C LYS A 177 13.95 16.92 10.53
N PHE A 178 13.41 16.44 9.42
CA PHE A 178 13.71 16.89 8.06
C PHE A 178 12.58 17.71 7.42
N MET A 179 11.63 18.20 8.22
CA MET A 179 10.52 19.04 7.77
C MET A 179 10.74 20.49 8.25
N PRO A 180 10.60 21.51 7.38
CA PRO A 180 10.82 22.92 7.74
C PRO A 180 9.80 23.45 8.74
#